data_AF-A0A1H7Z391-F1
#
_entry.id   AF-A0A1H7Z391-F1
#
_cell.length_a   1.000
_cell.length_b   1.000
_cell.length_c   1.000
_cell.angle_alpha   90.00
_cell.angle_beta   90.00
_cell.angle_gamma   90.00
#
_symmetry.space_group_name_H-M   'P 1'
#
loop_
_entity.id
_entity.type
_entity.pdbx_description
1 polymer ?
#
loop_
_entity_poly.entity_id
_entity_poly.type
_entity_poly.pdbx_seq_one_letter_code
_entity_poly.pdbx_strand_id
1 'polypeptide(L)' 'MTTRATGNQVDEGICLDVLGQVAAALGRAAEARRHWRDAHTVLDGLGHPRASDVLDRLAHPANRTG' A
#
# COMPACT_ATOMS: atom_id res chain seq x y z
N MET A 1 6.93 10.42 -22.26
CA MET A 1 6.59 9.02 -21.92
C MET A 1 5.22 9.04 -21.27
N THR A 2 4.33 8.17 -21.73
CA THR A 2 2.88 8.34 -21.78
C THR A 2 2.20 8.04 -20.43
N THR A 3 1.34 8.96 -20.01
CA THR A 3 0.49 8.97 -18.81
C THR A 3 -0.21 7.65 -18.46
N ARG A 4 -0.38 6.75 -19.43
CA ARG A 4 -1.04 5.45 -19.24
C ARG A 4 -0.23 4.45 -18.40
N ALA A 5 1.09 4.42 -18.55
CA ALA A 5 1.93 3.50 -17.77
C ALA A 5 1.95 3.91 -16.29
N THR A 6 2.10 5.20 -16.03
CA THR A 6 2.02 5.79 -14.69
C THR A 6 0.65 5.56 -14.04
N GLY A 7 -0.45 5.74 -14.78
CA GLY A 7 -1.79 5.46 -14.26
C GLY A 7 -1.97 4.01 -13.82
N ASN A 8 -1.51 3.06 -14.63
CA ASN A 8 -1.58 1.63 -14.29
C ASN A 8 -0.77 1.28 -13.03
N GLN A 9 0.40 1.91 -12.85
CA GLN A 9 1.23 1.71 -11.66
C GLN A 9 0.61 2.35 -10.41
N VAL A 10 -0.05 3.51 -10.52
CA VAL A 10 -0.80 4.10 -9.40
C VAL A 10 -1.95 3.17 -8.98
N ASP A 11 -2.71 2.65 -9.93
CA ASP A 11 -3.81 1.72 -9.67
C ASP A 11 -3.31 0.41 -9.01
N GLU A 12 -2.16 -0.11 -9.46
CA GLU A 12 -1.48 -1.25 -8.85
C GLU A 12 -1.10 -0.98 -7.39
N GLY A 13 -0.46 0.17 -7.11
CA GLY A 13 -0.10 0.57 -5.76
C GLY A 13 -1.30 0.74 -4.82
N ILE A 14 -2.42 1.28 -5.34
CA ILE A 14 -3.67 1.39 -4.58
C ILE A 14 -4.28 0.01 -4.31
N CYS A 15 -4.29 -0.88 -5.30
CA CYS A 15 -4.79 -2.26 -5.12
C CYS A 15 -4.01 -2.99 -4.02
N LEU A 16 -2.68 -2.88 -4.03
CA LEU A 16 -1.81 -3.48 -3.02
C LEU A 16 -2.06 -2.90 -1.62
N ASP A 17 -2.32 -1.59 -1.50
CA ASP A 17 -2.69 -0.98 -0.20
C ASP A 17 -3.98 -1.58 0.37
N VAL A 18 -5.01 -1.70 -0.48
CA VAL A 18 -6.30 -2.30 -0.10
C VAL A 18 -6.13 -3.78 0.29
N LEU A 19 -5.35 -4.55 -0.47
CA LEU A 19 -5.03 -5.94 -0.12
C LEU A 19 -4.33 -6.05 1.23
N GLY A 20 -3.42 -5.12 1.54
CA GLY A 20 -2.77 -5.06 2.84
C GLY A 20 -3.76 -4.80 3.98
N GLN A 21 -4.72 -3.90 3.78
CA GLN A 21 -5.79 -3.61 4.75
C GLN A 21 -6.71 -4.82 4.97
N VAL A 22 -7.12 -5.51 3.90
CA VAL A 22 -7.94 -6.72 3.98
C VAL A 22 -7.18 -7.84 4.69
N ALA A 23 -5.92 -8.07 4.33
CA ALA A 23 -5.08 -9.07 4.99
C ALA A 23 -4.91 -8.77 6.50
N ALA A 24 -4.75 -7.49 6.87
CA ALA A 24 -4.67 -7.07 8.27
C ALA A 24 -5.99 -7.35 9.02
N ALA A 25 -7.13 -7.02 8.41
CA ALA A 25 -8.46 -7.30 8.97
C ALA A 25 -8.72 -8.81 9.15
N LEU A 26 -8.13 -9.65 8.30
CA LEU A 26 -8.17 -11.11 8.41
C LEU A 26 -7.16 -11.69 9.42
N GLY A 27 -6.42 -10.84 10.16
CA GLY A 27 -5.38 -11.27 11.09
C GLY A 27 -4.09 -11.77 10.43
N ARG A 28 -3.96 -11.65 9.10
CA ARG A 28 -2.81 -12.11 8.32
C ARG A 28 -1.73 -11.03 8.28
N ALA A 29 -1.16 -10.72 9.44
CA ALA A 29 -0.23 -9.60 9.60
C ALA A 29 1.03 -9.69 8.70
N ALA A 30 1.53 -10.90 8.41
CA ALA A 30 2.67 -11.08 7.51
C ALA A 30 2.32 -10.77 6.05
N GLU A 31 1.12 -11.20 5.62
CA GLU A 31 0.62 -10.96 4.26
C GLU A 31 0.31 -9.47 4.07
N ALA A 32 -0.29 -8.82 5.08
CA ALA A 32 -0.55 -7.39 5.09
C ALA A 32 0.72 -6.55 4.88
N ARG A 33 1.79 -6.87 5.63
CA ARG A 33 3.08 -6.17 5.51
C ARG A 33 3.72 -6.36 4.15
N ARG A 34 3.55 -7.53 3.52
CA ARG A 34 4.06 -7.76 2.16
C ARG A 34 3.35 -6.84 1.17
N HIS A 35 2.01 -6.89 1.17
CA HIS A 35 1.19 -6.05 0.28
C HIS A 35 1.45 -4.55 0.48
N TRP A 36 1.60 -4.09 1.71
CA TRP A 36 1.94 -2.69 1.97
C TRP A 36 3.37 -2.31 1.55
N ARG A 37 4.36 -3.21 1.64
CA ARG A 37 5.71 -2.95 1.11
C ARG A 37 5.72 -2.80 -0.40
N ASP A 38 4.98 -3.67 -1.08
CA ASP A 38 4.87 -3.63 -2.53
C ASP A 38 4.13 -2.35 -2.97
N ALA A 39 3.02 -2.00 -2.29
CA ALA A 39 2.31 -0.74 -2.49
C ALA A 39 3.19 0.49 -2.29
N HIS A 40 3.97 0.53 -1.21
CA HIS A 40 4.90 1.62 -0.93
C HIS A 40 5.93 1.74 -2.04
N THR A 41 6.55 0.64 -2.46
CA THR A 41 7.59 0.64 -3.49
C THR A 41 7.08 1.24 -4.81
N VAL A 42 5.86 0.87 -5.22
CA VAL A 42 5.25 1.39 -6.43
C VAL A 42 4.88 2.87 -6.29
N LEU A 43 4.21 3.26 -5.19
CA LEU A 43 3.73 4.63 -5.00
C LEU A 43 4.88 5.62 -4.73
N ASP A 44 5.90 5.21 -3.98
CA ASP A 44 7.10 6.02 -3.68
C ASP A 44 7.94 6.23 -4.95
N GLY A 45 8.10 5.19 -5.78
CA GLY A 45 8.75 5.31 -7.09
C GLY A 45 8.05 6.28 -8.05
N LEU A 46 6.79 6.63 -7.78
CA LEU A 46 6.00 7.61 -8.52
C LEU A 46 5.88 8.96 -7.81
N GLY A 47 6.43 9.11 -6.60
CA GLY A 47 6.29 10.30 -5.76
C GLY A 47 4.85 10.56 -5.31
N HIS A 48 4.02 9.51 -5.21
CA HIS A 48 2.61 9.62 -4.89
C HIS A 48 2.39 9.81 -3.37
N PRO A 49 1.56 10.76 -2.92
CA PRO A 49 1.41 11.09 -1.49
C PRO A 49 0.92 9.93 -0.62
N ARG A 50 0.12 9.00 -1.18
CA ARG A 50 -0.28 7.76 -0.49
C ARG A 50 0.89 6.88 -0.03
N ALA A 51 2.11 7.04 -0.56
CA ALA A 51 3.26 6.28 -0.09
C ALA A 51 3.47 6.49 1.42
N SER A 52 3.30 7.73 1.91
CA SER A 52 3.38 8.05 3.34
C SER A 52 2.28 7.35 4.15
N ASP A 53 1.04 7.33 3.67
CA ASP A 53 -0.06 6.63 4.35
C ASP A 53 0.22 5.13 4.50
N VAL A 54 0.77 4.51 3.44
CA VAL A 54 1.15 3.10 3.43
C VAL A 54 2.33 2.83 4.37
N LEU A 55 3.30 3.74 4.43
CA LEU A 55 4.43 3.67 5.36
C LEU A 55 3.95 3.72 6.82
N ASP A 56 2.99 4.60 7.13
CA ASP A 56 2.40 4.69 8.46
C ASP A 56 1.70 3.39 8.87
N ARG A 57 1.01 2.73 7.94
CA ARG A 57 0.39 1.40 8.17
C ARG A 57 1.43 0.31 8.38
N LEU A 58 2.56 0.36 7.68
CA LEU A 58 3.69 -0.55 7.90
C LEU A 58 4.32 -0.39 9.28
N ALA A 59 4.43 0.85 9.76
CA ALA A 59 4.94 1.16 11.09
C ALA A 59 3.95 0.77 12.19
N HIS A 60 2.64 0.92 11.95
CA HIS A 60 1.59 0.69 12.95
C HIS A 60 0.49 -0.25 12.42
N PRO A 61 0.79 -1.55 12.23
CA PRO A 61 -0.14 -2.51 11.62
C PRO A 61 -1.40 -2.82 12.45
N ALA A 62 -1.53 -2.28 13.67
CA ALA A 62 -2.51 -2.69 14.66
C ALA A 62 -3.32 -1.55 15.32
N ASN A 63 -3.20 -0.29 14.87
CA ASN A 63 -3.81 0.83 15.59
C ASN A 63 -4.81 1.68 14.78
N ARG A 64 -5.79 1.03 14.17
CA ARG A 64 -7.00 1.70 13.64
C ARG A 64 -8.30 0.99 14.02
N THR A 65 -8.32 0.40 15.22
CA THR A 65 -9.54 -0.05 15.87
C THR A 65 -9.56 0.54 17.28
N GLY A 66 -10.05 1.77 17.36
CA GLY A 66 -10.37 2.50 18.57
C GLY A 66 -11.56 3.40 18.28
#